data_AF-A0A3N5J6P1-F1
#
_entry.id   AF-A0A3N5J6P1-F1
#
_cell.length_a   1.000
_cell.length_b   1.000
_cell.length_c   1.000
_cell.angle_alpha   90.00
_cell.angle_beta   90.00
_cell.angle_gamma   90.00
#
_symmetry.space_group_name_H-M   'P 1'
#
loop_
_entity.id
_entity.type
_entity.pdbx_description
1 polymer ?
#
loop_
_entity_poly.entity_id
_entity_poly.type
_entity_poly.pdbx_seq_one_letter_code
_entity_poly.pdbx_strand_id
1 'polypeptide(L)'
;MPYTLLIIGGILNALLVVFHIMFWKIFDWPNGLASLSADNRAIIQVLNIGVIFGLAVFAVLSIVFRREMLDTRLGRFVTAAIAGFYILRAVCQLMFWGSGTESVIAFVVLLLIAFLYDVAFHLTKPIRK
;
A
#
# COMPACT_ATOMS: atom_id res chain seq x y z
N MET A 1 -16.94 -9.90 10.23
CA MET A 1 -16.85 -9.12 8.98
C MET A 1 -15.62 -8.21 8.92
N PRO A 2 -15.32 -7.30 9.86
CA PRO A 2 -14.22 -6.33 9.67
C PRO A 2 -12.82 -6.99 9.62
N TYR A 3 -12.62 -8.09 10.36
CA TYR A 3 -11.39 -8.90 10.26
C TYR A 3 -11.15 -9.49 8.86
N THR A 4 -12.22 -9.89 8.17
CA THR A 4 -12.12 -10.44 6.81
C THR A 4 -11.64 -9.37 5.83
N LEU A 5 -12.09 -8.13 6.00
CA LEU A 5 -11.65 -6.99 5.18
C LEU A 5 -10.14 -6.72 5.38
N LEU A 6 -9.65 -6.79 6.62
CA LEU A 6 -8.20 -6.69 6.88
C LEU A 6 -7.42 -7.84 6.23
N ILE A 7 -7.92 -9.07 6.28
CA ILE A 7 -7.25 -10.21 5.62
C ILE A 7 -7.16 -9.98 4.12
N ILE A 8 -8.24 -9.56 3.46
CA ILE A 8 -8.25 -9.24 2.03
C ILE A 8 -7.26 -8.10 1.75
N GLY A 9 -7.31 -7.01 2.52
CA GLY A 9 -6.37 -5.90 2.41
C GLY A 9 -4.92 -6.35 2.56
N GLY A 10 -4.64 -7.24 3.51
CA GLY A 10 -3.31 -7.80 3.74
C GLY A 10 -2.81 -8.68 2.59
N ILE A 11 -3.68 -9.51 2.00
CA ILE A 11 -3.37 -10.29 0.80
C ILE A 11 -3.06 -9.36 -0.37
N LEU A 12 -3.84 -8.31 -0.58
CA LEU A 12 -3.57 -7.31 -1.62
C LEU A 12 -2.22 -6.60 -1.40
N ASN A 13 -1.87 -6.28 -0.15
CA ASN A 13 -0.54 -5.75 0.17
C ASN A 13 0.58 -6.74 -0.17
N ALA A 14 0.40 -8.04 0.13
CA ALA A 14 1.37 -9.08 -0.23
C ALA A 14 1.51 -9.25 -1.76
N LEU A 15 0.40 -9.14 -2.51
CA LEU A 15 0.47 -9.12 -3.97
C LEU A 15 1.22 -7.89 -4.50
N LEU A 16 1.02 -6.73 -3.86
CA LEU A 16 1.77 -5.52 -4.20
C LEU A 16 3.26 -5.63 -3.86
N VAL A 17 3.64 -6.36 -2.80
CA VAL A 17 5.06 -6.69 -2.52
C VAL A 17 5.66 -7.43 -3.71
N VAL A 18 4.99 -8.50 -4.17
CA VAL A 18 5.47 -9.28 -5.34
C VAL A 18 5.54 -8.40 -6.58
N PHE A 19 4.52 -7.57 -6.82
CA PHE A 19 4.51 -6.64 -7.96
C PHE A 19 5.70 -5.66 -7.93
N HIS A 20 6.03 -5.07 -6.78
CA HIS A 20 7.19 -4.16 -6.67
C HIS A 20 8.53 -4.89 -6.77
N ILE A 21 8.61 -6.15 -6.32
CA ILE A 21 9.77 -7.02 -6.58
C ILE A 21 9.94 -7.27 -8.08
N MET A 22 8.86 -7.28 -8.85
CA MET A 22 8.94 -7.47 -10.29
C MET A 22 9.33 -6.19 -11.06
N PHE A 23 9.41 -5.00 -10.42
CA PHE A 23 9.71 -3.74 -11.13
C PHE A 23 11.04 -3.77 -11.86
N TRP A 24 12.06 -4.38 -11.25
CA TRP A 24 13.37 -4.56 -11.89
C TRP A 24 13.28 -5.26 -13.24
N LYS A 25 12.30 -6.17 -13.41
CA LYS A 25 12.09 -6.93 -14.65
C LYS A 25 11.04 -6.30 -15.56
N ILE A 26 9.89 -5.89 -15.02
CA ILE A 26 8.76 -5.35 -15.81
C ILE A 26 9.13 -4.02 -16.47
N PHE A 27 9.86 -3.16 -15.75
CA PHE A 27 10.23 -1.83 -16.23
C PHE A 27 11.68 -1.73 -16.70
N ASP A 28 12.38 -2.87 -16.83
CA ASP A 28 13.78 -2.95 -17.24
C ASP A 28 14.68 -1.91 -16.54
N TRP A 29 14.55 -1.79 -15.22
CA TRP A 29 15.23 -0.75 -14.44
C TRP A 29 16.76 -0.68 -14.62
N PRO A 30 17.50 -1.78 -14.85
CA PRO A 30 18.92 -1.68 -15.15
C PRO A 30 19.23 -0.74 -16.33
N ASN A 31 18.42 -0.80 -17.40
CA ASN A 31 18.57 0.08 -18.55
C ASN A 31 17.76 1.38 -18.41
N GLY A 32 16.51 1.28 -17.93
CA GLY A 32 15.60 2.41 -17.78
C GLY A 32 16.08 3.50 -16.82
N LEU A 33 16.90 3.15 -15.82
CA LEU A 33 17.49 4.09 -14.88
C LEU A 33 18.92 4.52 -15.24
N ALA A 34 19.48 4.02 -16.35
CA ALA A 34 20.86 4.30 -16.73
C ALA A 34 21.11 5.78 -17.09
N SER A 35 20.07 6.50 -17.51
CA SER A 35 20.12 7.94 -17.82
C SER A 35 20.15 8.84 -16.58
N LEU A 36 19.89 8.30 -15.39
CA LEU A 36 19.91 9.05 -14.15
C LEU A 36 21.34 9.16 -13.59
N SER A 37 21.59 10.24 -12.83
CA SER A 37 22.80 10.33 -11.99
C SER A 37 22.89 9.14 -11.03
N ALA A 38 24.10 8.83 -10.58
CA ALA A 38 24.33 7.71 -9.65
C ALA A 38 23.48 7.84 -8.37
N ASP A 39 23.40 9.04 -7.82
CA ASP A 39 22.62 9.32 -6.62
C ASP A 39 21.13 9.12 -6.84
N ASN A 40 20.57 9.67 -7.92
CA ASN A 40 19.14 9.53 -8.22
C ASN A 40 18.76 8.07 -8.49
N ARG A 41 19.61 7.32 -9.20
CA ARG A 41 19.40 5.88 -9.39
C ARG A 41 19.39 5.13 -8.05
N ALA A 42 20.35 5.43 -7.16
CA ALA A 42 20.39 4.82 -5.83
C ALA A 42 19.14 5.17 -4.99
N ILE A 43 18.69 6.42 -5.04
CA ILE A 43 17.48 6.89 -4.34
C ILE A 43 16.26 6.08 -4.78
N ILE A 44 16.04 5.89 -6.08
CA ILE A 44 14.90 5.10 -6.59
C ILE A 44 14.96 3.64 -6.11
N GLN A 45 16.15 3.04 -6.08
CA GLN A 45 16.34 1.68 -5.58
C GLN A 45 16.00 1.56 -4.09
N VAL A 46 16.53 2.47 -3.27
CA VAL A 46 16.26 2.52 -1.83
C VAL A 46 14.77 2.76 -1.56
N LEU A 47 14.14 3.67 -2.31
CA LEU A 47 12.71 3.93 -2.21
C LEU A 47 11.88 2.69 -2.54
N ASN A 48 12.21 1.96 -3.60
CA ASN A 48 11.48 0.74 -3.95
C ASN A 48 11.60 -0.35 -2.87
N ILE A 49 12.81 -0.56 -2.35
CA ILE A 49 13.05 -1.52 -1.26
C ILE A 49 12.30 -1.09 0.01
N GLY A 50 12.32 0.19 0.34
CA GLY A 50 11.55 0.75 1.47
C GLY A 50 10.05 0.55 1.31
N VAL A 51 9.51 0.74 0.10
CA VAL A 51 8.10 0.47 -0.22
C VAL A 51 7.77 -1.01 -0.08
N ILE A 52 8.60 -1.90 -0.62
CA ILE A 52 8.45 -3.36 -0.47
C ILE A 52 8.37 -3.75 1.01
N PHE A 53 9.29 -3.24 1.83
CA PHE A 53 9.29 -3.49 3.26
C PHE A 53 8.02 -2.96 3.94
N GLY A 54 7.61 -1.72 3.66
CA GLY A 54 6.40 -1.12 4.22
C GLY A 54 5.13 -1.91 3.86
N LEU A 55 4.99 -2.32 2.60
CA LEU A 55 3.87 -3.15 2.14
C LEU A 55 3.87 -4.54 2.81
N ALA A 56 5.05 -5.14 3.01
CA ALA A 56 5.16 -6.40 3.75
C ALA A 56 4.73 -6.26 5.20
N VAL A 57 5.11 -5.16 5.86
CA VAL A 57 4.64 -4.83 7.22
C VAL A 57 3.11 -4.67 7.24
N PHE A 58 2.53 -3.94 6.29
CA PHE A 58 1.07 -3.80 6.19
C PHE A 58 0.38 -5.15 5.99
N ALA A 59 0.94 -6.03 5.16
CA ALA A 59 0.41 -7.38 4.97
C ALA A 59 0.42 -8.19 6.27
N VAL A 60 1.55 -8.20 6.98
CA VAL A 60 1.71 -8.93 8.25
C VAL A 60 0.76 -8.39 9.32
N LEU A 61 0.69 -7.07 9.50
CA LEU A 61 -0.22 -6.44 10.47
C LEU A 61 -1.68 -6.82 10.20
N SER A 62 -2.10 -6.78 8.94
CA SER A 62 -3.49 -7.02 8.56
C SER A 62 -3.89 -8.50 8.58
N ILE A 63 -2.95 -9.43 8.36
CA ILE A 63 -3.23 -10.88 8.38
C ILE A 63 -3.05 -11.44 9.78
N VAL A 64 -1.90 -11.18 10.41
CA VAL A 64 -1.49 -11.81 11.67
C VAL A 64 -2.08 -11.06 12.86
N PHE A 65 -1.93 -9.74 12.91
CA PHE A 65 -2.29 -8.88 14.06
C PHE A 65 -3.67 -8.20 13.92
N ARG A 66 -4.57 -8.81 13.13
CA ARG A 66 -5.88 -8.23 12.79
C ARG A 66 -6.77 -7.90 13.99
N ARG A 67 -6.62 -8.62 15.11
CA ARG A 67 -7.36 -8.36 16.36
C ARG A 67 -6.85 -7.08 17.00
N GLU A 68 -5.55 -6.99 17.20
CA GLU A 68 -4.86 -5.83 17.74
C GLU A 68 -5.10 -4.58 16.88
N MET A 69 -5.14 -4.74 15.56
CA MET A 69 -5.45 -3.67 14.60
C MET A 69 -6.84 -3.06 14.78
N LEU A 70 -7.84 -3.81 15.23
CA LEU A 70 -9.22 -3.33 15.31
C LEU A 70 -9.68 -3.06 16.75
N ASP A 71 -9.13 -3.78 17.72
CA ASP A 71 -9.56 -3.73 19.12
C ASP A 71 -8.77 -2.69 19.95
N THR A 72 -7.65 -2.17 19.43
CA THR A 72 -6.80 -1.20 20.15
C THR A 72 -6.81 0.18 19.50
N ARG A 73 -6.58 1.24 20.29
CA ARG A 73 -6.51 2.62 19.76
C ARG A 73 -5.37 2.80 18.77
N LEU A 74 -4.20 2.23 19.08
CA LEU A 74 -3.03 2.27 18.20
C LEU A 74 -3.31 1.50 16.90
N GLY A 75 -3.83 0.28 17.00
CA GLY A 75 -4.18 -0.52 15.83
C GLY A 75 -5.17 0.19 14.91
N ARG A 76 -6.19 0.85 15.48
CA ARG A 76 -7.18 1.61 14.70
C ARG A 76 -6.57 2.82 14.02
N PHE A 77 -5.66 3.52 14.69
CA PHE A 77 -4.87 4.59 14.05
C PHE A 77 -4.03 4.04 12.90
N VAL A 78 -3.34 2.91 13.10
CA VAL A 78 -2.55 2.26 12.03
C VAL A 78 -3.45 1.84 10.86
N THR A 79 -4.63 1.29 11.13
CA THR A 79 -5.63 0.92 10.09
C THR A 79 -6.04 2.15 9.26
N ALA A 80 -6.37 3.26 9.93
CA ALA A 80 -6.71 4.52 9.25
C ALA A 80 -5.50 5.11 8.50
N ALA A 81 -4.29 5.00 9.05
CA ALA A 81 -3.06 5.46 8.41
C ALA A 81 -2.76 4.67 7.13
N ILE A 82 -3.03 3.36 7.11
CA ILE A 82 -2.92 2.54 5.89
C ILE A 82 -3.94 3.01 4.85
N ALA A 83 -5.20 3.25 5.23
CA ALA A 83 -6.19 3.81 4.31
C ALA A 83 -5.72 5.16 3.73
N GLY A 84 -5.24 6.07 4.59
CA GLY A 84 -4.69 7.36 4.19
C GLY A 84 -3.46 7.25 3.27
N PHE A 85 -2.57 6.30 3.53
CA PHE A 85 -1.42 6.02 2.66
C PHE A 85 -1.88 5.65 1.23
N TYR A 86 -2.89 4.79 1.10
CA TYR A 86 -3.42 4.39 -0.20
C TYR A 86 -4.16 5.53 -0.91
N ILE A 87 -4.89 6.38 -0.18
CA ILE A 87 -5.51 7.59 -0.75
C ILE A 87 -4.44 8.55 -1.28
N LEU A 88 -3.43 8.86 -0.45
CA LEU A 88 -2.31 9.70 -0.86
C LEU A 88 -1.62 9.13 -2.11
N ARG A 89 -1.36 7.82 -2.11
CA ARG A 89 -0.71 7.15 -3.24
C ARG A 89 -1.57 7.20 -4.51
N ALA A 90 -2.89 7.08 -4.39
CA ALA A 90 -3.83 7.21 -5.50
C ALA A 90 -3.84 8.64 -6.08
N VAL A 91 -3.84 9.67 -5.21
CA VAL A 91 -3.72 11.08 -5.65
C VAL A 91 -2.40 11.30 -6.39
N CYS A 92 -1.28 10.86 -5.82
CA CYS A 92 0.03 10.93 -6.49
C CYS A 92 0.05 10.18 -7.83
N GLN A 93 -0.68 9.05 -7.95
CA GLN A 93 -0.77 8.31 -9.20
C GLN A 93 -1.32 9.19 -10.33
N LEU A 94 -2.45 9.87 -10.10
CA LEU A 94 -3.02 10.75 -11.12
C LEU A 94 -2.16 11.99 -11.37
N MET A 95 -1.58 12.57 -10.33
CA MET A 95 -0.75 13.79 -10.46
C MET A 95 0.52 13.56 -11.28
N PHE A 96 1.22 12.43 -11.06
CA PHE A 96 2.52 12.18 -11.69
C PHE A 96 2.45 11.30 -12.94
N TRP A 97 1.43 10.44 -13.09
CA TRP A 97 1.32 9.52 -14.22
C TRP A 97 0.19 9.91 -15.20
N GLY A 98 -0.58 10.96 -14.89
CA GLY A 98 -1.70 11.42 -15.71
C GLY A 98 -2.86 10.43 -15.75
N SER A 99 -3.69 10.53 -16.79
CA SER A 99 -4.95 9.79 -16.95
C SER A 99 -4.89 8.65 -17.98
N GLY A 100 -3.70 8.11 -18.25
CA GLY A 100 -3.55 6.91 -19.10
C GLY A 100 -4.20 5.67 -18.46
N THR A 101 -4.57 4.69 -19.28
CA THR A 101 -5.29 3.48 -18.84
C THR A 101 -4.61 2.76 -17.68
N GLU A 102 -3.29 2.58 -17.74
CA GLU A 102 -2.51 1.96 -16.65
C GLU A 102 -2.59 2.75 -15.34
N SER A 103 -2.51 4.09 -15.44
CA SER A 103 -2.61 4.98 -14.29
C SER A 103 -4.00 4.92 -13.65
N VAL A 104 -5.06 4.87 -14.47
CA VAL A 104 -6.44 4.74 -13.98
C VAL A 104 -6.67 3.37 -13.32
N ILE A 105 -6.15 2.28 -13.89
CA ILE A 105 -6.23 0.95 -13.27
C ILE A 105 -5.53 0.96 -11.92
N ALA A 106 -4.30 1.48 -11.85
CA ALA A 106 -3.56 1.60 -10.59
C ALA A 106 -4.33 2.46 -9.57
N PHE A 107 -4.88 3.59 -9.98
CA PHE A 107 -5.70 4.46 -9.14
C PHE A 107 -6.90 3.72 -8.54
N VAL A 108 -7.66 2.98 -9.35
CA VAL A 108 -8.82 2.20 -8.89
C VAL A 108 -8.40 1.11 -7.89
N VAL A 109 -7.31 0.39 -8.17
CA VAL A 109 -6.80 -0.64 -7.24
C VAL A 109 -6.38 -0.02 -5.91
N LEU A 110 -5.69 1.11 -5.93
CA LEU A 110 -5.26 1.82 -4.72
C LEU A 110 -6.46 2.30 -3.91
N LEU A 111 -7.49 2.87 -4.56
CA LEU A 111 -8.72 3.27 -3.88
C LEU A 111 -9.52 2.09 -3.33
N LEU A 112 -9.55 0.95 -4.04
CA LEU A 112 -10.17 -0.25 -3.52
C LEU A 112 -9.51 -0.71 -2.23
N ILE A 113 -8.18 -0.70 -2.17
CA ILE A 113 -7.45 -1.06 -0.95
C ILE A 113 -7.75 -0.04 0.16
N ALA A 114 -7.69 1.27 -0.13
CA ALA A 114 -8.05 2.30 0.84
C ALA A 114 -9.45 2.08 1.42
N PHE A 115 -10.42 1.80 0.55
CA PHE A 115 -11.80 1.56 0.93
C PHE A 115 -11.96 0.34 1.84
N LEU A 116 -11.24 -0.76 1.58
CA LEU A 116 -11.26 -1.95 2.45
C LEU A 116 -10.81 -1.62 3.88
N TYR A 117 -9.73 -0.84 4.02
CA TYR A 117 -9.22 -0.43 5.33
C TYR A 117 -10.13 0.59 6.02
N ASP A 118 -10.69 1.53 5.27
CA ASP A 118 -11.62 2.54 5.80
C ASP A 118 -12.94 1.90 6.29
N VAL A 119 -13.50 0.98 5.52
CA VAL A 119 -14.70 0.23 5.94
C VAL A 119 -14.40 -0.67 7.13
N ALA A 120 -13.24 -1.34 7.16
CA ALA A 120 -12.82 -2.13 8.31
C ALA A 120 -12.73 -1.28 9.59
N PHE A 121 -12.21 -0.06 9.48
CA PHE A 121 -12.13 0.91 10.57
C PHE A 121 -13.53 1.33 11.06
N HIS A 122 -14.45 1.66 10.16
CA HIS A 122 -15.79 2.16 10.53
C HIS A 122 -16.74 1.06 11.04
N LEU A 123 -16.57 -0.19 10.63
CA LEU A 123 -17.39 -1.32 11.11
C LEU A 123 -17.02 -1.80 12.51
N THR A 124 -15.94 -1.29 13.10
CA THR A 124 -15.52 -1.66 14.46
C THR A 124 -16.21 -0.80 15.51
N LYS A 125 -16.70 -1.45 16.58
CA LYS A 125 -17.37 -0.74 17.67
C LYS A 125 -16.39 0.25 18.33
N PRO A 126 -16.85 1.42 18.78
CA PRO A 126 -16.00 2.36 19.48
C PRO A 126 -15.39 1.70 20.72
N ILE A 127 -14.08 1.87 20.90
CA ILE A 127 -13.36 1.43 22.10
C ILE A 127 -13.92 2.26 23.26
N ARG A 128 -14.69 1.61 24.16
CA ARG A 128 -15.11 2.25 25.42
C ARG A 128 -13.86 2.62 26.22
N LYS A 129 -13.85 3.85 26.75
CA LYS A 129 -12.77 4.35 27.58
C LYS A 129 -12.63 3.54 28.86
#